data_AF-A0AAE1KPH4-F1
#
_entry.id   AF-A0AAE1KPH4-F1
#
_cell.length_a   1.000
_cell.length_b   1.000
_cell.length_c   1.000
_cell.angle_alpha   90.00
_cell.angle_beta   90.00
_cell.angle_gamma   90.00
#
_symmetry.space_group_name_H-M   'P 1'
#
loop_
_entity.id
_entity.type
_entity.pdbx_description
1 polymer ?
#
loop_
_entity_poly.entity_id
_entity_poly.type
_entity_poly.pdbx_seq_one_letter_code
_entity_poly.pdbx_strand_id
1 'polypeptide(L)'
;MQKKFSQINWNQELASKTTIQMWDTFIQHYNWVVSECVPIISSRRKQVKEKWMTKQVKVLILEKEDAWRRSKTSVKENVTRLRAPEGTLTKGDKETAQVMNKAFNGVFVQEDMSIPVPVLGDTPSEGEITTIEFDEDVVRQQLDKLDASKAPGPDGVSPYLFKTCATLLHRPLTRIF
;
A
#
# COMPACT_ATOMS: atom_id res chain seq x y z
N MET A 1 16.25 0.11 23.60
CA MET A 1 16.32 0.25 22.13
C MET A 1 17.37 1.27 21.69
N GLN A 2 17.21 2.57 21.98
CA GLN A 2 18.19 3.61 21.58
C GLN A 2 19.65 3.31 21.99
N LYS A 3 19.87 2.84 23.24
CA LYS A 3 21.21 2.42 23.71
C LYS A 3 21.86 1.29 22.90
N LYS A 4 21.06 0.36 22.35
CA LYS A 4 21.57 -0.72 21.50
C LYS A 4 21.91 -0.17 20.11
N PHE A 5 21.06 0.72 19.56
CA PHE A 5 21.35 1.38 18.29
C PHE A 5 22.60 2.28 18.34
N SER A 6 22.90 2.91 19.48
CA SER A 6 24.11 3.72 19.63
C SER A 6 25.41 2.90 19.71
N GLN A 7 25.32 1.60 19.97
CA GLN A 7 26.50 0.71 20.02
C GLN A 7 26.94 0.24 18.63
N ILE A 8 26.07 0.37 17.62
CA ILE A 8 26.33 -0.09 16.26
C ILE A 8 27.11 0.99 15.52
N ASN A 9 28.28 0.64 14.98
CA ASN A 9 29.07 1.55 14.15
C ASN A 9 28.60 1.49 12.69
N TRP A 10 27.54 2.23 12.39
CA TRP A 10 26.95 2.32 11.04
C TRP A 10 27.94 2.73 9.96
N ASN A 11 28.96 3.52 10.30
CA ASN A 11 29.95 3.96 9.33
C ASN A 11 30.82 2.81 8.83
N GLN A 12 31.14 1.84 9.68
CA GLN A 12 31.91 0.65 9.29
C GLN A 12 31.01 -0.38 8.62
N GLU A 13 29.81 -0.59 9.17
CA GLU A 13 28.87 -1.60 8.66
C GLU A 13 28.36 -1.33 7.25
N LEU A 14 28.31 -0.05 6.84
CA LEU A 14 27.77 0.39 5.55
C LEU A 14 28.85 0.79 4.54
N ALA A 15 30.12 0.98 4.93
CA ALA A 15 31.14 1.60 4.07
C ALA A 15 31.51 0.83 2.78
N SER A 16 31.31 -0.49 2.74
CA SER A 16 31.79 -1.34 1.64
C SER A 16 30.68 -2.09 0.89
N LYS A 17 29.43 -1.67 1.04
CA LYS A 17 28.25 -2.40 0.56
C LYS A 17 27.53 -1.62 -0.53
N THR A 18 26.82 -2.32 -1.41
CA THR A 18 25.89 -1.67 -2.35
C THR A 18 24.62 -1.20 -1.62
N THR A 19 23.85 -0.27 -2.19
CA THR A 19 22.60 0.25 -1.58
C THR A 19 21.67 -0.85 -1.06
N ILE A 20 21.47 -1.92 -1.84
CA ILE A 20 20.63 -3.06 -1.46
C ILE A 20 21.22 -3.78 -0.25
N GLN A 21 22.53 -4.08 -0.29
CA GLN A 21 23.22 -4.75 0.82
C GLN A 21 23.28 -3.89 2.09
N MET A 22 23.39 -2.56 1.93
CA MET A 22 23.31 -1.60 3.02
C MET A 22 21.94 -1.68 3.70
N TRP A 23 20.85 -1.66 2.93
CA TRP A 23 19.50 -1.79 3.45
C TRP A 23 19.26 -3.14 4.13
N ASP A 24 19.68 -4.25 3.52
CA ASP A 24 19.54 -5.58 4.13
C ASP A 24 20.29 -5.67 5.46
N THR A 25 21.52 -5.15 5.52
CA THR A 25 22.31 -5.10 6.76
C THR A 25 21.60 -4.28 7.83
N PHE A 26 21.04 -3.13 7.44
CA PHE A 26 20.29 -2.26 8.34
C PHE A 26 19.06 -2.97 8.91
N ILE A 27 18.27 -3.62 8.06
CA ILE A 27 17.06 -4.34 8.47
C ILE A 27 17.41 -5.53 9.37
N GLN A 28 18.49 -6.25 9.10
CA GLN A 28 18.97 -7.33 9.97
C GLN A 28 19.31 -6.81 11.38
N HIS A 29 20.08 -5.73 11.48
CA HIS A 29 20.42 -5.12 12.78
C HIS A 29 19.19 -4.56 13.48
N TYR A 30 18.30 -3.90 12.74
CA TYR A 30 17.03 -3.40 13.26
C TYR A 30 16.20 -4.54 13.87
N ASN A 31 15.98 -5.62 13.11
CA ASN A 31 15.20 -6.77 13.57
C ASN A 31 15.84 -7.46 14.77
N TRP A 32 17.18 -7.57 14.79
CA TRP A 32 17.91 -8.07 15.95
C TRP A 32 17.71 -7.19 17.20
N VAL A 33 17.81 -5.86 17.07
CA VAL A 33 17.55 -4.95 18.19
C VAL A 33 16.09 -5.05 18.66
N VAL A 34 15.15 -5.20 17.72
CA VAL A 34 13.72 -5.33 18.02
C VAL A 34 13.43 -6.63 18.75
N SER A 35 13.94 -7.78 18.29
CA SER A 35 13.73 -9.07 18.96
C SER A 35 14.26 -9.07 20.40
N GLU A 36 15.32 -8.33 20.65
CA GLU A 36 15.93 -8.19 21.96
C GLU A 36 15.18 -7.24 22.90
N CYS A 37 14.61 -6.15 22.35
CA CYS A 37 13.98 -5.10 23.16
C CYS A 37 12.47 -5.30 23.32
N VAL A 38 11.82 -6.01 22.39
CA VAL A 38 10.37 -6.14 22.33
C VAL A 38 9.99 -7.61 22.55
N PRO A 39 9.45 -7.97 23.73
CA PRO A 39 9.01 -9.33 23.97
C PRO A 39 7.80 -9.64 23.08
N ILE A 40 7.98 -10.58 22.15
CA ILE A 40 6.90 -11.05 21.29
C ILE A 40 6.00 -11.96 22.13
N ILE A 41 4.80 -11.48 22.46
CA ILE A 41 3.79 -12.29 23.13
C ILE A 41 3.22 -13.27 22.09
N SER A 42 3.76 -14.49 22.08
CA SER A 42 3.32 -15.58 21.19
C SER A 42 1.98 -16.20 21.59
N SER A 43 1.49 -15.91 22.81
CA SER A 43 0.22 -16.44 23.28
C SER A 43 -0.95 -15.59 22.79
N ARG A 44 -1.79 -16.19 21.95
CA ARG A 44 -3.14 -15.66 21.74
C ARG A 44 -3.87 -15.78 23.07
N ARG A 45 -4.31 -14.66 23.64
CA ARG A 45 -5.36 -14.69 24.67
C ARG A 45 -6.54 -15.44 24.07
N LYS A 46 -6.84 -16.63 24.59
CA LYS A 46 -8.10 -17.31 24.26
C LYS A 46 -9.21 -16.38 24.73
N GLN A 47 -9.95 -15.77 23.79
CA GLN A 47 -11.17 -15.08 24.16
C GLN A 47 -12.09 -16.11 24.80
N VAL A 48 -12.34 -15.96 26.10
CA VAL A 48 -13.35 -16.73 26.80
C VAL A 48 -14.67 -16.26 26.24
N LYS A 49 -15.32 -17.09 25.42
CA LYS A 49 -16.66 -16.79 24.94
C LYS A 49 -17.58 -16.85 26.15
N GLU A 50 -18.31 -15.78 26.39
CA GLU A 50 -19.36 -15.75 27.41
C GLU A 50 -20.39 -16.84 27.09
N LYS A 51 -20.97 -17.46 28.13
CA LYS A 51 -21.88 -18.61 27.97
C LYS A 51 -23.10 -18.31 27.11
N TRP A 52 -23.52 -17.04 27.04
CA TRP A 52 -24.65 -16.58 26.23
C TRP A 52 -24.32 -16.46 24.74
N MET A 53 -23.04 -16.40 24.35
CA MET A 53 -22.60 -16.24 22.96
C MET A 53 -22.53 -17.58 22.22
N THR A 54 -23.70 -18.19 22.05
CA THR A 54 -23.88 -19.45 21.33
C THR A 54 -23.74 -19.25 19.81
N LYS A 55 -23.63 -20.36 19.05
CA LYS A 55 -23.61 -20.31 17.57
C LYS A 55 -24.86 -19.63 17.00
N GLN A 56 -26.02 -19.88 17.60
CA GLN A 56 -27.30 -19.30 17.18
C GLN A 56 -27.30 -17.78 17.33
N VAL A 57 -26.82 -17.27 18.47
CA VAL A 57 -26.71 -15.83 18.71
C VAL A 57 -25.78 -15.17 17.68
N LYS A 58 -24.68 -15.82 17.29
CA LYS A 58 -23.79 -15.31 16.23
C LYS A 58 -24.46 -15.22 14.86
N VAL A 59 -25.23 -16.25 14.49
CA VAL A 59 -26.00 -16.25 13.23
C VAL A 59 -26.99 -15.09 13.23
N LEU A 60 -27.74 -14.90 14.32
CA LEU A 60 -28.69 -13.80 14.45
C LEU A 60 -28.03 -12.41 14.37
N ILE A 61 -26.83 -12.25 14.95
CA ILE A 61 -26.06 -11.00 14.83
C ILE A 61 -25.69 -10.73 13.38
N LEU A 62 -25.18 -11.73 12.66
CA LEU A 62 -24.81 -11.61 11.24
C LEU A 62 -26.02 -11.33 10.36
N GLU A 63 -27.13 -12.03 10.58
CA GLU A 63 -28.40 -11.80 9.86
C GLU A 63 -28.90 -10.36 10.06
N LYS A 64 -28.84 -9.86 11.30
CA LYS A 64 -29.18 -8.46 11.63
C LYS A 64 -28.26 -7.48 10.90
N GLU A 65 -26.95 -7.72 10.90
CA GLU A 65 -25.98 -6.85 10.21
C GLU A 65 -26.18 -6.84 8.70
N ASP A 66 -26.42 -8.00 8.10
CA ASP A 66 -26.72 -8.12 6.66
C ASP A 66 -28.01 -7.40 6.30
N ALA A 67 -29.08 -7.58 7.08
CA ALA A 67 -30.33 -6.86 6.89
C ALA A 67 -30.14 -5.33 6.99
N TRP A 68 -29.35 -4.86 7.95
CA TRP A 68 -29.01 -3.45 8.09
C TRP A 68 -28.17 -2.93 6.92
N ARG A 69 -27.17 -3.69 6.46
CA ARG A 69 -26.34 -3.31 5.31
C ARG A 69 -27.20 -3.21 4.04
N ARG A 70 -28.12 -4.15 3.83
CA ARG A 70 -29.10 -4.12 2.73
C ARG A 70 -30.02 -2.92 2.84
N SER A 71 -30.51 -2.57 4.04
CA SER A 71 -31.41 -1.41 4.21
C SER A 71 -30.70 -0.07 4.04
N LYS A 72 -29.39 -0.01 4.30
CA LYS A 72 -28.55 1.19 4.09
C LYS A 72 -28.02 1.33 2.67
N THR A 73 -28.00 0.25 1.90
CA THR A 73 -27.61 0.31 0.49
C THR A 73 -28.86 0.66 -0.31
N SER A 74 -28.93 1.86 -0.89
CA SER A 74 -29.92 2.09 -1.95
C SER A 74 -29.58 1.11 -3.07
N VAL A 75 -30.53 0.31 -3.53
CA VAL A 75 -30.35 -0.45 -4.77
C VAL A 75 -29.98 0.58 -5.83
N LYS A 76 -28.72 0.57 -6.31
CA LYS A 76 -28.37 1.32 -7.52
C LYS A 76 -29.34 0.82 -8.58
N GLU A 77 -30.11 1.71 -9.17
CA GLU A 77 -30.95 1.34 -10.30
C GLU A 77 -30.08 0.56 -11.28
N ASN A 78 -30.39 -0.73 -11.45
CA ASN A 78 -29.70 -1.53 -12.43
C ASN A 78 -30.03 -0.90 -13.80
N VAL A 79 -29.02 -0.80 -14.67
CA VAL A 79 -29.24 -0.41 -16.07
C VAL A 79 -30.04 -1.53 -16.72
N THR A 80 -31.36 -1.52 -16.56
CA THR A 80 -32.20 -2.66 -16.92
C THR A 80 -32.41 -2.75 -18.42
N ARG A 81 -32.71 -1.61 -19.06
CA ARG A 81 -33.06 -1.57 -20.49
C ARG A 81 -32.57 -0.26 -21.08
N LEU A 82 -31.78 -0.35 -22.15
CA LEU A 82 -31.33 0.80 -22.91
C LEU A 82 -32.26 1.00 -24.11
N ARG A 83 -32.37 2.25 -24.57
CA ARG A 83 -33.04 2.56 -25.84
C ARG A 83 -32.05 2.30 -26.97
N ALA A 84 -32.37 1.36 -27.84
CA ALA A 84 -31.61 1.09 -29.05
C ALA A 84 -31.73 2.27 -30.03
N PRO A 85 -30.80 2.42 -30.99
CA PRO A 85 -30.88 3.48 -32.02
C PRO A 85 -32.17 3.45 -32.85
N GLU A 86 -32.79 2.28 -32.99
CA GLU A 86 -34.07 2.08 -33.67
C GLU A 86 -35.30 2.49 -32.81
N GLY A 87 -35.09 2.98 -31.59
CA GLY A 87 -36.12 3.50 -30.70
C GLY A 87 -36.78 2.48 -29.77
N THR A 88 -36.53 1.18 -29.95
CA THR A 88 -37.00 0.09 -29.08
C THR A 88 -36.17 -0.03 -27.81
N LEU A 89 -36.79 -0.61 -26.77
CA LEU A 89 -36.09 -0.94 -25.52
C LEU A 89 -35.51 -2.35 -25.61
N THR A 90 -34.26 -2.51 -25.16
CA THR A 90 -33.61 -3.82 -25.08
C THR A 90 -34.37 -4.75 -24.13
N LYS A 91 -34.44 -6.04 -24.46
CA LYS A 91 -35.22 -7.03 -23.71
C LYS A 91 -34.38 -7.91 -22.80
N GLY A 92 -33.06 -7.93 -22.99
CA GLY A 92 -32.16 -8.71 -22.14
C GLY A 92 -30.72 -8.18 -22.11
N ASP A 93 -29.95 -8.67 -21.14
CA ASP A 93 -28.63 -8.16 -20.80
C ASP A 93 -27.63 -8.21 -21.96
N LYS A 94 -27.70 -9.28 -22.78
CA LYS A 94 -26.84 -9.43 -23.96
C LYS A 94 -27.06 -8.30 -24.97
N GLU A 95 -28.31 -7.94 -25.19
CA GLU A 95 -28.70 -6.88 -26.12
C GLU A 95 -28.31 -5.50 -25.55
N THR A 96 -28.55 -5.28 -24.26
CA THR A 96 -28.10 -4.08 -23.53
C THR A 96 -26.59 -3.89 -23.64
N ALA A 97 -25.81 -4.96 -23.44
CA ALA A 97 -24.35 -4.93 -23.56
C ALA A 97 -23.90 -4.62 -24.99
N GLN A 98 -24.60 -5.14 -26.01
CA GLN A 98 -24.30 -4.86 -27.41
C GLN A 98 -24.58 -3.40 -27.79
N VAL A 99 -25.72 -2.84 -27.36
CA VAL A 99 -26.06 -1.43 -27.59
C VAL A 99 -25.04 -0.51 -26.90
N MET A 100 -24.67 -0.85 -25.67
CA MET A 100 -23.65 -0.12 -24.92
C MET A 100 -22.29 -0.18 -25.63
N ASN A 101 -21.83 -1.37 -26.00
CA ASN A 101 -20.56 -1.54 -26.73
C ASN A 101 -20.56 -0.75 -28.05
N LYS A 102 -21.67 -0.76 -28.80
CA LYS A 102 -21.80 0.00 -30.05
C LYS A 102 -21.70 1.52 -29.80
N ALA A 103 -22.33 2.02 -28.74
CA ALA A 103 -22.26 3.43 -28.37
C ALA A 103 -20.84 3.85 -27.96
N PHE A 104 -20.14 3.01 -27.19
CA PHE A 104 -18.75 3.25 -26.81
C PHE A 104 -17.80 3.19 -28.00
N ASN A 105 -17.92 2.17 -28.86
CA ASN A 105 -17.07 2.05 -30.04
C ASN A 105 -17.20 3.25 -31.00
N GLY A 106 -18.38 3.90 -31.04
CA GLY A 106 -18.60 5.09 -31.86
C GLY A 106 -17.90 6.37 -31.38
N VAL A 107 -17.47 6.45 -30.11
CA VAL A 107 -16.75 7.62 -29.58
C VAL A 107 -15.23 7.44 -29.57
N PHE A 108 -14.73 6.23 -29.81
CA PHE A 108 -13.29 6.00 -29.94
C PHE A 108 -12.78 6.48 -31.30
N VAL A 109 -11.56 7.02 -31.29
CA VAL A 109 -10.83 7.33 -32.52
C VAL A 109 -10.44 6.00 -33.16
N GLN A 110 -10.85 5.79 -34.40
CA GLN A 110 -10.32 4.68 -35.21
C GLN A 110 -8.94 5.09 -35.70
N GLU A 111 -7.91 4.60 -35.01
CA GLU A 111 -6.53 4.80 -35.42
C GLU A 111 -6.25 4.02 -36.71
N ASP A 112 -5.57 4.67 -37.65
CA ASP A 112 -5.11 4.02 -38.86
C ASP A 112 -3.86 3.18 -38.53
N MET A 113 -4.04 1.86 -38.47
CA MET A 113 -2.99 0.88 -38.18
C MET A 113 -1.89 0.84 -39.25
N SER A 114 -2.09 1.52 -40.39
CA SER A 114 -1.04 1.70 -41.40
C SER A 114 -0.08 2.85 -41.07
N ILE A 115 -0.48 3.74 -40.14
CA ILE A 115 0.39 4.78 -39.61
C ILE A 115 1.26 4.13 -38.52
N PRO A 116 2.59 4.10 -38.69
CA PRO A 116 3.48 3.59 -37.66
C PRO A 116 3.35 4.46 -36.40
N VAL A 117 3.30 3.80 -35.24
CA VAL A 117 3.33 4.49 -33.93
C VAL A 117 4.52 5.46 -33.93
N PRO A 118 4.33 6.74 -33.55
CA PRO A 118 5.42 7.69 -33.50
C PRO A 118 6.56 7.13 -32.64
N VAL A 119 7.72 6.93 -33.25
CA VAL A 119 8.92 6.56 -32.50
C VAL A 119 9.26 7.80 -31.67
N LEU A 120 9.03 7.72 -30.36
CA LEU A 120 9.60 8.68 -29.43
C LEU A 120 11.11 8.55 -29.57
N GLY A 121 11.74 9.54 -30.20
CA GLY A 121 13.19 9.61 -30.27
C GLY A 121 13.76 9.65 -28.86
N ASP A 122 15.02 9.21 -28.71
CA ASP A 122 15.73 9.36 -27.45
C ASP A 122 15.69 10.83 -27.06
N THR A 123 14.96 11.15 -25.99
CA THR A 123 15.02 12.47 -25.39
C THR A 123 16.48 12.66 -24.97
N PRO A 124 17.18 13.71 -25.42
CA PRO A 124 18.52 13.98 -24.93
C PRO A 124 18.44 14.12 -23.41
N SER A 125 18.93 13.11 -22.68
CA SER A 125 19.08 13.21 -21.25
C SER A 125 20.24 14.15 -20.98
N GLU A 126 19.98 15.31 -20.36
CA GLU A 126 21.02 16.28 -20.02
C GLU A 126 21.99 15.79 -18.91
N GLY A 127 21.85 14.54 -18.48
CA GLY A 127 22.77 13.88 -17.56
C GLY A 127 22.13 12.70 -16.85
N GLU A 128 22.94 11.72 -16.49
CA GLU A 128 22.56 10.68 -15.54
C GLU A 128 22.78 11.23 -14.12
N ILE A 129 21.78 11.09 -13.25
CA ILE A 129 21.95 11.39 -11.82
C ILE A 129 22.75 10.25 -11.22
N THR A 130 24.06 10.45 -11.05
CA THR A 130 24.97 9.44 -10.50
C THR A 130 25.01 9.45 -8.97
N THR A 131 24.65 10.56 -8.32
CA THR A 131 24.71 10.69 -6.87
C THR A 131 23.59 11.62 -6.39
N ILE A 132 22.85 11.16 -5.38
CA ILE A 132 21.85 11.93 -4.66
C ILE A 132 22.36 12.05 -3.24
N GLU A 133 22.49 13.27 -2.73
CA GLU A 133 22.88 13.52 -1.35
C GLU A 133 21.66 14.04 -0.60
N PHE A 134 21.33 13.40 0.51
CA PHE A 134 20.28 13.84 1.41
C PHE A 134 20.90 14.54 2.61
N ASP A 135 20.25 15.61 3.07
CA ASP A 135 20.65 16.28 4.30
C ASP A 135 20.14 15.47 5.50
N GLU A 136 21.05 15.19 6.44
CA GLU A 136 20.79 14.49 7.71
C GLU A 136 19.61 15.13 8.47
N ASP A 137 19.52 16.46 8.46
CA ASP A 137 18.45 17.18 9.15
C ASP A 137 17.10 17.03 8.47
N VAL A 138 17.08 16.97 7.13
CA VAL A 138 15.86 16.73 6.36
C VAL A 138 15.36 15.31 6.62
N VAL A 139 16.24 14.30 6.61
CA VAL A 139 15.88 12.92 6.91
C VAL A 139 15.31 12.81 8.33
N ARG A 140 15.93 13.44 9.32
CA ARG A 140 15.41 13.50 10.69
C ARG A 140 14.01 14.12 10.76
N GLN A 141 13.79 15.25 10.10
CA GLN A 141 12.47 15.89 10.07
C GLN A 141 11.40 14.99 9.44
N GLN A 142 11.75 14.21 8.41
CA GLN A 142 10.82 13.24 7.81
C GLN A 142 10.47 12.11 8.78
N LEU A 143 11.46 11.60 9.53
CA LEU A 143 11.23 10.59 10.56
C LEU A 143 10.31 11.11 11.68
N ASP A 144 10.42 12.37 12.07
CA ASP A 144 9.56 13.00 13.09
C ASP A 144 8.12 13.22 12.59
N LYS A 145 7.93 13.46 11.29
CA LYS A 145 6.61 13.61 10.65
C LYS A 145 5.86 12.29 10.48
N LEU A 146 6.51 11.15 10.67
CA LEU A 146 5.85 9.84 10.56
C LEU A 146 4.68 9.71 11.55
N ASP A 147 3.59 9.13 11.06
CA ASP A 147 2.45 8.76 11.89
C ASP A 147 2.72 7.41 12.56
N ALA A 148 2.99 7.47 13.87
CA ALA A 148 3.33 6.31 14.67
C ALA A 148 2.16 5.32 14.85
N SER A 149 0.92 5.71 14.51
CA SER A 149 -0.26 4.84 14.59
C SER A 149 -0.41 3.91 13.37
N LYS A 150 0.37 4.14 12.31
CA LYS A 150 0.30 3.34 11.08
C LYS A 150 0.91 1.96 11.27
N ALA A 151 0.35 1.00 10.53
CA ALA A 151 0.88 -0.35 10.47
C ALA A 151 2.23 -0.38 9.75
N PRO A 152 3.14 -1.30 10.13
CA PRO A 152 4.37 -1.57 9.39
C PRO A 152 4.10 -1.91 7.92
N GLY A 153 5.04 -1.53 7.04
CA GLY A 153 5.01 -1.88 5.64
C GLY A 153 5.41 -3.34 5.37
N PRO A 154 5.59 -3.72 4.09
CA PRO A 154 6.08 -5.04 3.70
C PRO A 154 7.51 -5.33 4.21
N ASP A 155 8.25 -4.30 4.59
CA ASP A 155 9.56 -4.35 5.24
C ASP A 155 9.50 -4.72 6.73
N GLY A 156 8.31 -4.72 7.35
CA GLY A 156 8.12 -5.02 8.77
C GLY A 156 8.63 -3.92 9.71
N VAL A 157 8.98 -2.75 9.17
CA VAL A 157 9.53 -1.64 9.95
C VAL A 157 8.40 -0.82 10.57
N SER A 158 8.46 -0.56 11.88
CA SER A 158 7.41 0.14 12.61
C SER A 158 7.65 1.66 12.58
N PRO A 159 6.68 2.48 12.09
CA PRO A 159 6.77 3.94 12.12
C PRO A 159 6.98 4.50 13.53
N TYR A 160 6.41 3.85 14.54
CA TYR A 160 6.59 4.21 15.95
C TYR A 160 8.07 4.12 16.38
N LEU A 161 8.77 3.06 15.96
CA LEU A 161 10.18 2.85 16.32
C LEU A 161 11.11 3.81 15.59
N PHE A 162 10.82 4.09 14.31
CA PHE A 162 11.54 5.08 13.52
C PHE A 162 11.42 6.48 14.12
N LYS A 163 10.21 6.88 14.51
CA LYS A 163 9.98 8.16 15.19
C LYS A 163 10.69 8.23 16.54
N THR A 164 10.63 7.15 17.33
CA THR A 164 11.28 7.11 18.66
C THR A 164 12.81 7.11 18.57
N CYS A 165 13.39 6.53 17.52
CA CYS A 165 14.83 6.42 17.32
C CYS A 165 15.36 7.37 16.23
N ALA A 166 14.61 8.42 15.85
CA ALA A 166 14.95 9.33 14.76
C ALA A 166 16.34 9.98 14.94
N THR A 167 16.70 10.32 16.18
CA THR A 167 18.00 10.91 16.52
C THR A 167 19.20 9.98 16.26
N LEU A 168 18.99 8.67 16.14
CA LEU A 168 20.06 7.70 15.88
C LEU A 168 19.98 7.10 14.47
N LEU A 169 18.77 6.97 13.91
CA LEU A 169 18.54 6.32 12.62
C LEU A 169 18.65 7.28 11.42
N HIS A 170 18.58 8.60 11.61
CA HIS A 170 18.70 9.54 10.49
C HIS A 170 20.05 9.41 9.77
N ARG A 171 21.16 9.24 10.49
CA ARG A 171 22.50 9.05 9.90
C ARG A 171 22.64 7.82 9.00
N PRO A 172 22.34 6.59 9.47
CA PRO A 172 22.43 5.43 8.60
C PRO A 172 21.46 5.51 7.41
N LEU A 173 20.27 6.09 7.59
CA LEU A 173 19.30 6.24 6.49
C LEU A 173 19.77 7.22 5.41
N THR A 174 20.39 8.33 5.81
CA THR A 174 20.99 9.33 4.90
C THR A 174 22.14 8.76 4.06
N ARG A 175 22.75 7.66 4.52
CA ARG A 175 23.83 6.99 3.81
C ARG A 175 23.34 5.87 2.90
N ILE A 176 22.20 5.26 3.23
CA ILE A 176 21.61 4.17 2.45
C ILE A 176 20.90 4.75 1.21
N PHE A 177 20.14 5.81 1.40
CA PHE A 177 19.41 6.53 0.36
C PHE A 177 20.18 7.79 0.04
#